data_AF-A0A6H3NLF6-F1
#
_entry.id   AF-A0A6H3NLF6-F1
#
_cell.length_a   1.000
_cell.length_b   1.000
_cell.length_c   1.000
_cell.angle_alpha   90.00
_cell.angle_beta   90.00
_cell.angle_gamma   90.00
#
_symmetry.space_group_name_H-M   'P 1'
#
loop_
_entity.id
_entity.type
_entity.pdbx_description
1 polymer ?
#
loop_
_entity_poly.entity_id
_entity_poly.type
_entity_poly.pdbx_seq_one_letter_code
_entity_poly.pdbx_strand_id
1 'polypeptide(L)'
;MLPKILDEKILPLIEKARVSNDPNIVKTDLPIWMVDRLAKKRKITEDESCEMVVTILEVFSKMWALSLNYHLTNVLGFFVTYAFNQYRNRFRKTEISETGELYLQLWNYDQPANAEFPAETWEDTNPVKAELEKLPTLTALVLSLQFDLPMKQNINQLLLWKLRETNHNVEIFFRELEEKRFRQRQLLARLSGMITRYTRKLYEVTDLNRRNWYLKQKKVWILRRARAYDRSFLSEREIAKLLGISRKAVRNHLSQGKHELRKAGKELLHYA
;
A
#
# COMPACT_ATOMS: atom_id res chain seq x y z
N MET A 1 -5.33 -9.87 -10.78
CA MET A 1 -4.73 -11.08 -11.37
C MET A 1 -3.23 -10.91 -11.40
N LEU A 2 -2.51 -11.86 -10.79
CA LEU A 2 -1.03 -11.89 -10.81
C LEU A 2 -0.50 -12.15 -12.23
N PRO A 3 0.68 -11.60 -12.57
CA PRO A 3 1.29 -11.82 -13.88
C PRO A 3 1.74 -13.28 -14.02
N LYS A 4 1.35 -13.93 -15.14
CA LYS A 4 1.72 -15.32 -15.41
C LYS A 4 3.18 -15.43 -15.85
N ILE A 5 3.94 -16.33 -15.24
CA ILE A 5 5.35 -16.57 -15.57
C ILE A 5 5.51 -17.99 -16.15
N LEU A 6 6.28 -18.12 -17.24
CA LEU A 6 6.56 -19.40 -17.91
C LEU A 6 7.84 -20.05 -17.39
N ASP A 7 7.95 -21.37 -17.52
CA ASP A 7 9.11 -22.15 -17.03
C ASP A 7 10.41 -21.74 -17.74
N GLU A 8 10.31 -21.48 -19.05
CA GLU A 8 11.39 -21.00 -19.90
C GLU A 8 11.94 -19.64 -19.47
N LYS A 9 11.15 -18.84 -18.73
CA LYS A 9 11.56 -17.53 -18.23
C LYS A 9 12.19 -17.58 -16.84
N ILE A 10 11.71 -18.49 -15.97
CA ILE A 10 12.15 -18.53 -14.58
C ILE A 10 13.45 -19.33 -14.39
N LEU A 11 13.67 -20.37 -15.21
CA LEU A 11 14.86 -21.21 -15.09
C LEU A 11 16.18 -20.45 -15.32
N PRO A 12 16.31 -19.58 -16.37
CA PRO A 12 17.50 -18.76 -16.56
C PRO A 12 17.74 -17.77 -15.42
N LEU A 13 16.67 -17.26 -14.79
CA LEU A 13 16.78 -16.35 -13.64
C LEU A 13 17.32 -17.07 -12.40
N ILE A 14 16.88 -18.32 -12.17
CA ILE A 14 17.40 -19.16 -11.08
C ILE A 14 18.87 -19.49 -11.30
N GLU A 15 19.24 -19.84 -12.53
CA GLU A 15 20.64 -20.10 -12.89
C GLU A 15 21.52 -18.86 -12.64
N LYS A 16 21.08 -17.70 -13.13
CA LYS A 16 21.75 -16.42 -12.92
C LYS A 16 21.90 -16.10 -11.42
N ALA A 17 20.85 -16.27 -10.63
CA ALA A 17 20.85 -16.02 -9.19
C ALA A 17 21.83 -16.94 -8.42
N ARG A 18 21.99 -18.19 -8.88
CA ARG A 18 22.97 -19.12 -8.30
C ARG A 18 24.41 -18.73 -8.65
N VAL A 19 24.66 -18.37 -9.90
CA VAL A 19 26.00 -17.97 -10.38
C VAL A 19 26.45 -16.67 -9.72
N SER A 20 25.55 -15.69 -9.58
CA SER A 20 25.85 -14.41 -8.93
C SER A 20 25.71 -14.46 -7.40
N ASN A 21 25.31 -15.60 -6.84
CA ASN A 21 24.95 -15.77 -5.43
C ASN A 21 24.00 -14.67 -4.88
N ASP A 22 23.12 -14.16 -5.75
CA ASP A 22 22.16 -13.10 -5.40
C ASP A 22 20.73 -13.61 -5.53
N PRO A 23 20.10 -14.03 -4.41
CA PRO A 23 18.71 -14.49 -4.41
C PRO A 23 17.70 -13.39 -4.73
N ASN A 24 18.08 -12.11 -4.69
CA ASN A 24 17.15 -11.01 -4.99
C ASN A 24 16.71 -11.00 -6.46
N ILE A 25 17.53 -11.54 -7.36
CA ILE A 25 17.25 -11.64 -8.80
C ILE A 25 15.96 -12.41 -9.08
N VAL A 26 15.61 -13.39 -8.24
CA VAL A 26 14.43 -14.24 -8.40
C VAL A 26 13.33 -13.97 -7.37
N LYS A 27 13.58 -13.09 -6.39
CA LYS A 27 12.70 -12.89 -5.23
C LYS A 27 11.32 -12.34 -5.60
N THR A 28 11.22 -11.56 -6.67
CA THR A 28 9.95 -11.03 -7.18
C THR A 28 9.17 -12.07 -7.98
N ASP A 29 9.86 -12.81 -8.84
CA ASP A 29 9.23 -13.57 -9.92
C ASP A 29 8.97 -15.03 -9.54
N LEU A 30 9.88 -15.63 -8.75
CA LEU A 30 9.80 -17.03 -8.37
C LEU A 30 8.58 -17.35 -7.49
N PRO A 31 8.24 -16.55 -6.46
CA PRO A 31 7.04 -16.81 -5.64
C PRO A 31 5.75 -16.73 -6.46
N ILE A 32 5.66 -15.80 -7.41
CA ILE A 32 4.49 -15.66 -8.30
C ILE A 32 4.36 -16.89 -9.18
N TRP A 33 5.46 -17.32 -9.81
CA TRP A 33 5.50 -18.52 -10.63
C TRP A 33 5.11 -19.79 -9.84
N MET A 34 5.60 -19.92 -8.59
CA MET A 34 5.27 -21.05 -7.72
C MET A 34 3.77 -21.13 -7.42
N VAL A 35 3.14 -19.99 -7.14
CA VAL A 35 1.71 -19.90 -6.83
C VAL A 35 0.85 -20.12 -8.07
N ASP A 36 1.28 -19.67 -9.25
CA ASP A 36 0.62 -19.98 -10.52
C ASP A 36 0.54 -21.49 -10.77
N ARG A 37 1.61 -22.23 -10.45
CA ARG A 37 1.65 -23.70 -10.58
C ARG A 37 0.74 -24.38 -9.58
N LEU A 38 0.64 -23.84 -8.37
CA LEU A 38 -0.31 -24.28 -7.35
C LEU A 38 -1.76 -24.07 -7.82
N ALA A 39 -2.09 -22.87 -8.30
CA ALA A 39 -3.42 -22.48 -8.78
C ALA A 39 -3.91 -23.30 -9.97
N LYS A 40 -3.00 -23.78 -10.83
CA LYS A 40 -3.35 -24.69 -11.94
C LYS A 40 -3.83 -26.07 -11.45
N LYS A 41 -3.31 -26.59 -10.34
CA LYS A 41 -3.72 -27.92 -9.81
C LYS A 41 -4.72 -27.83 -8.66
N ARG A 42 -4.83 -26.69 -7.98
CA ARG A 42 -5.74 -26.46 -6.86
C ARG A 42 -6.60 -25.25 -7.16
N LYS A 43 -7.91 -25.38 -7.05
CA LYS A 43 -8.86 -24.26 -7.20
C LYS A 43 -8.76 -23.34 -5.98
N ILE A 44 -7.70 -22.53 -5.93
CA ILE A 44 -7.48 -21.52 -4.90
C ILE A 44 -8.03 -20.18 -5.38
N THR A 45 -8.53 -19.39 -4.45
CA THR A 45 -9.03 -18.03 -4.68
C THR A 45 -7.88 -17.05 -4.93
N GLU A 46 -8.21 -15.86 -5.44
CA GLU A 46 -7.22 -14.80 -5.67
C GLU A 46 -6.61 -14.30 -4.35
N ASP A 47 -7.42 -14.19 -3.28
CA ASP A 47 -6.96 -13.85 -1.94
C ASP A 47 -5.97 -14.90 -1.40
N GLU A 48 -6.29 -16.20 -1.52
CA GLU A 48 -5.39 -17.28 -1.11
C GLU A 48 -4.09 -17.30 -1.92
N SER A 49 -4.13 -16.92 -3.19
CA SER A 49 -2.95 -16.82 -4.05
C SER A 49 -2.01 -15.71 -3.56
N CYS A 50 -2.55 -14.53 -3.27
CA CYS A 50 -1.79 -13.41 -2.71
C CYS A 50 -1.16 -13.77 -1.37
N GLU A 51 -1.92 -14.40 -0.47
CA GLU A 51 -1.40 -14.84 0.83
C GLU A 51 -0.32 -15.91 0.70
N MET A 52 -0.42 -16.83 -0.26
CA MET A 52 0.61 -17.82 -0.53
C MET A 52 1.91 -17.21 -1.05
N VAL A 53 1.84 -16.15 -1.88
CA VAL A 53 3.02 -15.40 -2.32
C VAL A 53 3.73 -14.78 -1.12
N VAL A 54 2.98 -14.11 -0.23
CA VAL A 54 3.53 -13.52 1.00
C VAL A 54 4.17 -14.59 1.89
N THR A 55 3.49 -15.71 2.09
CA THR A 55 4.00 -16.84 2.89
C THR A 55 5.33 -17.36 2.33
N ILE A 56 5.44 -17.51 1.01
CA ILE A 56 6.67 -17.94 0.34
C ILE A 56 7.78 -16.90 0.50
N LEU A 57 7.45 -15.60 0.41
CA LEU A 57 8.39 -14.50 0.61
C LEU A 57 8.96 -14.47 2.04
N GLU A 58 8.14 -14.72 3.05
CA GLU A 58 8.56 -14.77 4.46
C GLU A 58 9.59 -15.88 4.73
N VAL A 59 9.44 -17.03 4.08
CA VAL A 59 10.36 -18.17 4.22
C VAL A 59 11.36 -18.27 3.07
N PHE A 60 11.47 -17.23 2.24
CA PHE A 60 12.20 -17.29 0.98
C PHE A 60 13.68 -17.62 1.16
N SER A 61 14.34 -17.00 2.13
CA SER A 61 15.77 -17.25 2.41
C SER A 61 16.03 -18.71 2.78
N LYS A 62 15.19 -19.29 3.64
CA LYS A 62 15.27 -20.70 4.05
C LYS A 62 14.99 -21.63 2.87
N MET A 63 13.94 -21.36 2.09
CA MET A 63 13.60 -22.12 0.89
C MET A 63 14.72 -22.06 -0.15
N TRP A 64 15.29 -20.88 -0.37
CA TRP A 64 16.37 -20.67 -1.34
C TRP A 64 17.62 -21.46 -0.95
N ALA A 65 18.03 -21.40 0.32
CA ALA A 65 19.16 -22.18 0.83
C ALA A 65 18.94 -23.69 0.63
N LEU A 66 17.75 -24.20 0.92
CA LEU A 66 17.39 -25.60 0.67
C LEU A 66 17.44 -25.96 -0.82
N SER A 67 17.05 -25.03 -1.69
CA SER A 67 17.05 -25.25 -3.13
C SER A 67 18.46 -25.52 -3.70
N LEU A 68 19.51 -24.97 -3.07
CA LEU A 68 20.90 -25.12 -3.53
C LEU A 68 21.39 -26.56 -3.50
N ASN A 69 20.78 -27.42 -2.68
CA ASN A 69 21.06 -28.86 -2.63
C ASN A 69 20.48 -29.63 -3.84
N TYR A 70 19.65 -28.98 -4.66
CA TYR A 70 19.02 -29.59 -5.83
C TYR A 70 19.74 -29.17 -7.11
N HIS A 71 19.98 -30.16 -7.98
CA HIS A 71 20.47 -29.93 -9.33
C HIS A 71 19.51 -29.02 -10.12
N LEU A 72 20.04 -28.18 -11.01
CA LEU A 72 19.27 -27.17 -11.74
C LEU A 72 18.10 -27.78 -12.53
N THR A 73 18.29 -28.97 -13.10
CA THR A 73 17.24 -29.71 -13.83
C THR A 73 16.03 -30.10 -12.97
N ASN A 74 16.21 -30.21 -11.65
CA ASN A 74 15.19 -30.67 -10.71
C ASN A 74 14.67 -29.57 -9.78
N VAL A 75 15.28 -28.37 -9.82
CA VAL A 75 14.97 -27.28 -8.88
C VAL A 75 13.56 -26.73 -9.04
N LEU A 76 13.02 -26.71 -10.25
CA LEU A 76 11.65 -26.29 -10.49
C LEU A 76 10.65 -27.24 -9.81
N GLY A 77 10.93 -28.55 -9.85
CA GLY A 77 10.15 -29.56 -9.14
C GLY A 77 10.19 -29.35 -7.62
N PHE A 78 11.35 -28.97 -7.08
CA PHE A 78 11.49 -28.58 -5.67
C PHE A 78 10.58 -27.39 -5.33
N PHE A 79 10.66 -26.30 -6.08
CA PHE A 79 9.87 -25.08 -5.78
C PHE A 79 8.36 -25.32 -5.89
N VAL A 80 7.92 -26.08 -6.91
CA VAL A 80 6.52 -26.50 -7.00
C VAL A 80 6.15 -27.31 -5.76
N THR A 81 6.89 -28.36 -5.43
CA THR A 81 6.60 -29.22 -4.27
C THR A 81 6.58 -28.44 -2.96
N TYR A 82 7.48 -27.47 -2.82
CA TYR A 82 7.55 -26.58 -1.66
C TYR A 82 6.28 -25.73 -1.53
N ALA A 83 5.80 -25.13 -2.62
CA ALA A 83 4.54 -24.37 -2.64
C ALA A 83 3.35 -25.24 -2.22
N PHE A 84 3.26 -26.47 -2.73
CA PHE A 84 2.20 -27.42 -2.37
C PHE A 84 2.27 -27.85 -0.91
N ASN A 85 3.48 -28.02 -0.36
CA ASN A 85 3.66 -28.38 1.04
C ASN A 85 3.31 -27.21 1.96
N GLN A 86 3.70 -25.98 1.62
CA GLN A 86 3.30 -24.78 2.35
C GLN A 86 1.77 -24.62 2.35
N TYR A 87 1.15 -24.80 1.19
CA TYR A 87 -0.31 -24.83 1.07
C TYR A 87 -0.91 -25.92 1.96
N ARG A 88 -0.48 -27.19 1.85
CA ARG A 88 -0.98 -28.29 2.70
C ARG A 88 -0.78 -28.04 4.20
N ASN A 89 0.36 -27.50 4.60
CA ASN A 89 0.66 -27.22 6.00
C ASN A 89 -0.24 -26.10 6.54
N ARG A 90 -0.56 -25.11 5.71
CA ARG A 90 -1.55 -24.07 6.03
C ARG A 90 -2.95 -24.63 6.24
N PHE A 91 -3.38 -25.56 5.38
CA PHE A 91 -4.69 -26.22 5.50
C PHE A 91 -4.74 -27.30 6.59
N ARG A 92 -3.61 -27.88 6.98
CA ARG A 92 -3.50 -28.80 8.13
C ARG A 92 -3.46 -28.05 9.46
N LYS A 93 -2.91 -26.82 9.50
CA LYS A 93 -2.91 -25.90 10.65
C LYS A 93 -4.22 -25.12 10.80
N THR A 94 -5.36 -25.76 10.54
CA THR A 94 -6.68 -25.26 11.00
C THR A 94 -6.86 -25.41 12.52
N GLU A 95 -5.97 -26.13 13.20
CA GLU A 95 -5.70 -25.89 14.61
C GLU A 95 -4.64 -24.80 14.75
N ILE A 96 -4.99 -23.79 15.53
CA ILE A 96 -4.36 -22.47 15.63
C ILE A 96 -2.85 -22.60 15.84
N SER A 97 -2.08 -22.21 14.84
CA SER A 97 -0.61 -22.23 14.89
C SER A 97 -0.09 -21.15 15.84
N GLU A 98 0.84 -21.53 16.71
CA GLU A 98 1.67 -20.74 17.66
C GLU A 98 2.30 -19.46 17.08
N THR A 99 2.22 -19.26 15.77
CA THR A 99 2.45 -17.98 15.07
C THR A 99 1.55 -16.82 15.56
N GLY A 100 0.47 -17.11 16.30
CA GLY A 100 -0.32 -16.08 16.98
C GLY A 100 0.48 -15.31 18.03
N GLU A 101 1.40 -15.97 18.74
CA GLU A 101 2.23 -15.34 19.78
C GLU A 101 3.31 -14.44 19.19
N LEU A 102 3.92 -14.82 18.06
CA LEU A 102 4.92 -13.96 17.39
C LEU A 102 4.27 -12.70 16.79
N TYR A 103 3.04 -12.81 16.25
CA TYR A 103 2.27 -11.66 15.78
C TYR A 103 1.78 -10.77 16.94
N LEU A 104 1.41 -11.36 18.08
CA LEU A 104 1.06 -10.62 19.30
C LEU A 104 2.28 -9.92 19.92
N GLN A 105 3.48 -10.52 19.86
CA GLN A 105 4.73 -9.92 20.36
C GLN A 105 5.26 -8.79 19.46
N LEU A 106 5.12 -8.89 18.13
CA LEU A 106 5.39 -7.77 17.21
C LEU A 106 4.41 -6.59 17.38
N TRP A 107 3.28 -6.81 18.08
CA TRP A 107 2.22 -5.82 18.32
C TRP A 107 2.23 -5.20 19.71
N ASN A 108 3.16 -5.61 20.59
CA ASN A 108 3.41 -5.01 21.91
C ASN A 108 4.37 -3.80 21.86
N TYR A 109 4.80 -3.37 20.67
CA TYR A 109 5.41 -2.06 20.53
C TYR A 109 4.33 -1.00 20.73
N ASP A 110 4.62 0.02 21.56
CA ASP A 110 3.76 1.19 21.78
C ASP A 110 3.44 1.99 20.49
N GLN A 111 4.01 1.57 19.36
CA GLN A 111 3.65 2.03 18.03
C GLN A 111 3.27 0.82 17.16
N PRO A 112 2.18 0.91 16.36
CA PRO A 112 1.75 -0.17 15.50
C PRO A 112 2.92 -0.62 14.61
N ALA A 113 3.09 -1.92 14.37
CA ALA A 113 4.08 -2.45 13.41
C ALA A 113 3.85 -1.95 11.97
N ASN A 114 2.64 -1.40 11.73
CA ASN A 114 2.33 -0.50 10.63
C ASN A 114 2.26 0.94 11.16
N ALA A 115 3.35 1.46 11.71
CA ALA A 115 3.55 2.88 11.74
C ALA A 115 3.59 3.22 10.26
N GLU A 116 2.44 3.66 9.74
CA GLU A 116 2.38 4.33 8.45
C GLU A 116 3.58 5.25 8.46
N PHE A 117 4.54 4.99 7.57
CA PHE A 117 5.71 5.82 7.40
C PHE A 117 5.22 7.26 7.49
N PRO A 118 5.71 8.05 8.45
CA PRO A 118 5.27 9.42 8.61
C PRO A 118 5.26 10.07 7.23
N ALA A 119 4.22 10.84 6.91
CA ALA A 119 4.18 11.66 5.70
C ALA A 119 5.49 12.48 5.49
N GLU A 120 6.27 12.64 6.56
CA GLU A 120 7.57 13.29 6.64
C GLU A 120 8.74 12.47 6.02
N THR A 121 8.66 11.14 5.85
CA THR A 121 9.70 10.35 5.12
C THR A 121 9.53 10.32 3.59
N TRP A 122 8.58 11.07 3.04
CA TRP A 122 8.26 11.11 1.60
C TRP A 122 9.13 12.09 0.81
N GLU A 123 10.19 12.64 1.39
CA GLU A 123 10.88 13.80 0.80
C GLU A 123 11.80 13.45 -0.37
N ASP A 124 12.41 12.25 -0.39
CA ASP A 124 13.53 11.96 -1.31
C ASP A 124 13.23 11.01 -2.48
N THR A 125 12.17 10.18 -2.42
CA THR A 125 11.84 9.25 -3.52
C THR A 125 10.34 9.11 -3.78
N ASN A 126 9.56 10.19 -3.65
CA ASN A 126 8.12 10.13 -3.90
C ASN A 126 7.81 10.26 -5.41
N PRO A 127 7.34 9.19 -6.09
CA PRO A 127 6.98 9.25 -7.51
C PRO A 127 5.84 10.25 -7.78
N VAL A 128 4.97 10.51 -6.80
CA VAL A 128 3.89 11.52 -6.92
C VAL A 128 4.46 12.93 -7.04
N LYS A 129 5.52 13.23 -6.30
CA LYS A 129 6.20 14.54 -6.33
C LYS A 129 6.77 14.81 -7.73
N ALA A 130 7.43 13.82 -8.31
CA ALA A 130 7.98 13.90 -9.67
C ALA A 130 6.90 14.05 -10.76
N GLU A 131 5.74 13.40 -10.60
CA GLU A 131 4.64 13.54 -11.57
C GLU A 131 3.86 14.85 -11.40
N LEU A 132 3.70 15.36 -10.17
CA LEU A 132 3.09 16.68 -9.92
C LEU A 132 3.86 17.81 -10.61
N GLU A 133 5.17 17.67 -10.77
CA GLU A 133 6.03 18.66 -11.43
C GLU A 133 5.84 18.73 -12.95
N LYS A 134 5.34 17.66 -13.56
CA LYS A 134 5.03 17.65 -14.99
C LYS A 134 3.73 18.38 -15.29
N LEU A 135 2.90 18.59 -14.27
CA LEU A 135 1.63 19.29 -14.39
C LEU A 135 1.85 20.82 -14.40
N PRO A 136 0.94 21.60 -14.99
CA PRO A 136 0.94 23.05 -14.86
C PRO A 136 0.92 23.46 -13.38
N THR A 137 1.68 24.49 -13.00
CA THR A 137 1.90 24.89 -11.59
C THR A 137 0.60 25.14 -10.82
N LEU A 138 -0.39 25.76 -11.47
CA LEU A 138 -1.71 26.00 -10.86
C LEU A 138 -2.51 24.70 -10.69
N THR A 139 -2.42 23.78 -11.64
CA THR A 139 -3.05 22.45 -11.56
C THR A 139 -2.43 21.63 -10.41
N ALA A 140 -1.10 21.62 -10.32
CA ALA A 140 -0.37 20.97 -9.24
C ALA A 140 -0.72 21.57 -7.86
N LEU A 141 -0.82 22.90 -7.77
CA LEU A 141 -1.23 23.59 -6.54
C LEU A 141 -2.66 23.21 -6.11
N VAL A 142 -3.61 23.19 -7.04
CA VAL A 142 -5.00 22.79 -6.77
C VAL A 142 -5.08 21.35 -6.25
N LEU A 143 -4.36 20.41 -6.88
CA LEU A 143 -4.29 19.03 -6.40
C LEU A 143 -3.64 18.93 -5.03
N SER A 144 -2.54 19.65 -4.81
CA SER A 144 -1.82 19.62 -3.54
C SER A 144 -2.67 20.14 -2.38
N LEU A 145 -3.49 21.18 -2.62
CA LEU A 145 -4.43 21.70 -1.63
C LEU A 145 -5.63 20.76 -1.40
N GLN A 146 -6.14 20.13 -2.45
CA GLN A 146 -7.29 19.21 -2.37
C GLN A 146 -6.94 17.93 -1.61
N PHE A 147 -5.70 17.45 -1.71
CA PHE A 147 -5.30 16.12 -1.22
C PHE A 147 -4.15 16.15 -0.21
N ASP A 148 -3.75 17.34 0.26
CA ASP A 148 -2.63 17.55 1.18
C ASP A 148 -1.30 16.94 0.70
N LEU A 149 -0.99 17.14 -0.59
CA LEU A 149 0.23 16.61 -1.21
C LEU A 149 1.45 17.50 -0.93
N PRO A 150 2.66 16.92 -0.88
CA PRO A 150 3.87 17.68 -0.69
C PRO A 150 4.11 18.65 -1.85
N MET A 151 4.36 19.92 -1.51
CA MET A 151 4.61 21.00 -2.47
C MET A 151 6.11 21.28 -2.58
N LYS A 152 6.63 21.37 -3.82
CA LYS A 152 7.97 21.93 -4.07
C LYS A 152 7.99 23.45 -3.84
N GLN A 153 9.20 24.01 -3.75
CA GLN A 153 9.43 25.43 -3.49
C GLN A 153 8.67 26.36 -4.45
N ASN A 154 8.61 26.04 -5.75
CA ASN A 154 7.89 26.85 -6.74
C ASN A 154 6.37 26.87 -6.49
N ILE A 155 5.79 25.74 -6.09
CA ILE A 155 4.35 25.63 -5.77
C ILE A 155 4.05 26.37 -4.45
N ASN A 156 4.95 26.26 -3.46
CA ASN A 156 4.86 27.02 -2.21
C ASN A 156 4.93 28.52 -2.44
N GLN A 157 5.83 28.99 -3.31
CA GLN A 157 5.92 30.40 -3.69
C GLN A 157 4.64 30.88 -4.38
N LEU A 158 4.07 30.07 -5.28
CA LEU A 158 2.79 30.40 -5.93
C LEU A 158 1.65 30.49 -4.91
N LEU A 159 1.57 29.55 -3.95
CA LEU A 159 0.59 29.58 -2.88
C LEU A 159 0.73 30.86 -2.04
N LEU A 160 1.95 31.17 -1.59
CA LEU A 160 2.24 32.38 -0.82
C LEU A 160 1.83 33.65 -1.58
N TRP A 161 2.14 33.71 -2.87
CA TRP A 161 1.74 34.82 -3.73
C TRP A 161 0.21 34.95 -3.82
N LYS A 162 -0.51 33.83 -4.04
CA LYS A 162 -1.98 33.81 -4.09
C LYS A 162 -2.65 34.19 -2.77
N LEU A 163 -2.11 33.74 -1.65
CA LEU A 163 -2.62 34.12 -0.32
C LEU A 163 -2.47 35.63 -0.09
N ARG A 164 -1.35 36.22 -0.50
CA ARG A 164 -1.13 37.67 -0.44
C ARG A 164 -2.06 38.43 -1.38
N GLU A 165 -2.21 37.97 -2.62
CA GLU A 165 -3.11 38.58 -3.62
C GLU A 165 -4.57 38.61 -3.14
N THR A 166 -5.00 37.58 -2.40
CA THR A 166 -6.35 37.45 -1.87
C THR A 166 -6.51 38.01 -0.44
N ASN A 167 -5.51 38.72 0.10
CA ASN A 167 -5.49 39.28 1.45
C ASN A 167 -5.75 38.25 2.58
N HIS A 168 -5.33 36.99 2.39
CA HIS A 168 -5.32 36.02 3.47
C HIS A 168 -4.07 36.20 4.33
N ASN A 169 -4.23 36.13 5.66
CA ASN A 169 -3.10 36.10 6.57
C ASN A 169 -2.39 34.75 6.47
N VAL A 170 -1.13 34.78 6.03
CA VAL A 170 -0.31 33.59 5.75
C VAL A 170 -0.09 32.74 7.01
N GLU A 171 0.22 33.37 8.14
CA GLU A 171 0.48 32.65 9.40
C GLU A 171 -0.78 31.95 9.91
N ILE A 172 -1.91 32.66 9.89
CA ILE A 172 -3.20 32.10 10.30
C ILE A 172 -3.58 30.93 9.39
N PHE A 173 -3.41 31.08 8.08
CA PHE A 173 -3.70 30.01 7.12
C PHE A 173 -2.91 28.74 7.41
N PHE A 174 -1.59 28.83 7.58
CA PHE A 174 -0.77 27.65 7.84
C PHE A 174 -1.06 27.02 9.21
N ARG A 175 -1.36 27.83 10.23
CA ARG A 175 -1.79 27.30 11.54
C ARG A 175 -3.09 26.50 11.43
N GLU A 176 -4.10 27.06 10.75
CA GLU A 176 -5.38 26.37 10.53
C GLU A 176 -5.22 25.10 9.68
N LEU A 177 -4.33 25.14 8.69
CA LEU A 177 -3.98 23.98 7.86
C LEU A 177 -3.39 22.86 8.72
N GLU A 178 -2.44 23.18 9.59
CA GLU A 178 -1.78 22.20 10.46
C GLU A 178 -2.75 21.63 11.51
N GLU A 179 -3.63 22.45 12.07
CA GLU A 179 -4.71 21.96 12.94
C GLU A 179 -5.63 20.96 12.21
N LYS A 180 -5.98 21.23 10.94
CA LYS A 180 -6.77 20.29 10.14
C LYS A 180 -6.01 18.99 9.89
N ARG A 181 -4.72 19.06 9.55
CA ARG A 181 -3.85 17.86 9.41
C ARG A 181 -3.84 17.04 10.67
N PHE A 182 -3.64 17.69 11.81
CA PHE A 182 -3.64 17.02 13.11
C PHE A 182 -4.96 16.30 13.39
N ARG A 183 -6.11 16.94 13.18
CA ARG A 183 -7.44 16.32 13.35
C ARG A 183 -7.64 15.12 12.39
N GLN A 184 -7.16 15.22 11.15
CA GLN A 184 -7.23 14.13 10.19
C GLN A 184 -6.34 12.95 10.61
N ARG A 185 -5.09 13.22 11.03
CA ARG A 185 -4.16 12.20 11.58
C ARG A 185 -4.79 11.50 12.78
N GLN A 186 -5.41 12.23 13.71
CA GLN A 186 -6.13 11.64 14.86
C GLN A 186 -7.30 10.75 14.43
N LEU A 187 -8.10 11.18 13.45
CA LEU A 187 -9.21 10.38 12.91
C LEU A 187 -8.69 9.08 12.28
N LEU A 188 -7.67 9.17 11.44
CA LEU A 188 -7.06 8.02 10.78
C LEU A 188 -6.46 7.05 11.81
N ALA A 189 -5.72 7.56 12.81
CA ALA A 189 -5.18 6.77 13.91
C ALA A 189 -6.29 6.01 14.67
N ARG A 190 -7.42 6.68 14.97
CA ARG A 190 -8.57 6.04 15.62
C ARG A 190 -9.18 4.92 14.74
N LEU A 191 -9.33 5.16 13.45
CA LEU A 191 -9.87 4.18 12.51
C LEU A 191 -8.93 2.98 12.36
N SER A 192 -7.62 3.23 12.22
CA SER A 192 -6.57 2.21 12.22
C SER A 192 -6.60 1.38 13.51
N GLY A 193 -6.69 2.02 14.68
CA GLY A 193 -6.81 1.34 15.97
C GLY A 193 -8.03 0.41 16.06
N MET A 194 -9.18 0.82 15.49
CA MET A 194 -10.36 -0.05 15.41
C MET A 194 -10.14 -1.25 14.49
N ILE A 195 -9.51 -1.05 13.33
CA ILE A 195 -9.15 -2.15 12.42
C ILE A 195 -8.20 -3.13 13.10
N THR A 196 -7.19 -2.63 13.80
CA THR A 196 -6.24 -3.40 14.62
C THR A 196 -6.99 -4.20 15.70
N ARG A 197 -7.90 -3.57 16.45
CA ARG A 197 -8.72 -4.23 17.47
C ARG A 197 -9.52 -5.40 16.91
N TYR A 198 -10.21 -5.23 15.78
CA TYR A 198 -10.97 -6.34 15.18
C TYR A 198 -10.06 -7.40 14.56
N THR A 199 -8.88 -7.01 14.09
CA THR A 199 -7.86 -7.96 13.63
C THR A 199 -7.38 -8.85 14.78
N ARG A 200 -7.09 -8.27 15.96
CA ARG A 200 -6.77 -9.02 17.18
C ARG A 200 -7.87 -10.02 17.56
N LYS A 201 -9.13 -9.56 17.61
CA LYS A 201 -10.29 -10.42 17.91
C LYS A 201 -10.47 -11.57 16.91
N LEU A 202 -10.03 -11.43 15.67
CA LEU A 202 -10.08 -12.50 14.67
C LEU A 202 -9.04 -13.59 14.91
N TYR A 203 -7.89 -13.25 15.49
CA TYR A 203 -6.88 -14.21 15.89
C TYR A 203 -7.24 -14.94 17.18
N GLU A 204 -7.91 -14.26 18.11
CA GLU A 204 -8.31 -14.81 19.41
C GLU A 204 -9.54 -15.72 19.35
N VAL A 205 -10.37 -15.64 18.30
CA VAL A 205 -11.67 -16.32 18.25
C VAL A 205 -11.61 -17.66 17.51
N THR A 206 -12.12 -18.70 18.16
CA THR A 206 -12.26 -20.05 17.60
C THR A 206 -13.65 -20.31 17.02
N ASP A 207 -14.68 -19.64 17.56
CA ASP A 207 -16.07 -19.71 17.09
C ASP A 207 -16.24 -19.03 15.71
N LEU A 208 -16.69 -19.82 14.73
CA LEU A 208 -16.91 -19.41 13.34
C LEU A 208 -17.94 -18.29 13.21
N ASN A 209 -19.01 -18.29 14.00
CA ASN A 209 -20.05 -17.27 13.92
C ASN A 209 -19.56 -15.90 14.41
N ARG A 210 -18.83 -15.89 15.53
CA ARG A 210 -18.18 -14.69 16.05
C ARG A 210 -17.06 -14.19 15.12
N ARG A 211 -16.29 -15.11 14.54
CA ARG A 211 -15.28 -14.79 13.52
C ARG A 211 -15.88 -14.07 12.31
N ASN A 212 -16.98 -14.60 11.77
CA ASN A 212 -17.71 -13.98 10.65
C ASN A 212 -18.24 -12.58 11.01
N TRP A 213 -18.72 -12.38 12.24
CA TRP A 213 -19.15 -11.07 12.71
C TRP A 213 -17.98 -10.08 12.82
N TYR A 214 -16.84 -10.48 13.40
CA TYR A 214 -15.66 -9.63 13.48
C TYR A 214 -15.08 -9.28 12.10
N LEU A 215 -15.13 -10.20 11.13
CA LEU A 215 -14.75 -9.93 9.74
C LEU A 215 -15.62 -8.83 9.12
N LYS A 216 -16.94 -8.92 9.31
CA LYS A 216 -17.87 -7.87 8.84
C LYS A 216 -17.56 -6.52 9.47
N GLN A 217 -17.32 -6.48 10.79
CA GLN A 217 -16.96 -5.24 11.47
C GLN A 217 -15.62 -4.67 10.99
N LYS A 218 -14.58 -5.50 10.86
CA LYS A 218 -13.28 -5.09 10.31
C LYS A 218 -13.44 -4.46 8.93
N LYS A 219 -14.21 -5.07 8.03
CA LYS A 219 -14.50 -4.52 6.69
C LYS A 219 -15.17 -3.14 6.77
N VAL A 220 -16.14 -2.94 7.67
CA VAL A 220 -16.78 -1.63 7.87
C VAL A 220 -15.76 -0.56 8.28
N TRP A 221 -14.84 -0.88 9.19
CA TRP A 221 -13.81 0.08 9.63
C TRP A 221 -12.76 0.36 8.54
N ILE A 222 -12.37 -0.65 7.76
CA ILE A 222 -11.52 -0.45 6.57
C ILE A 222 -12.18 0.49 5.57
N LEU A 223 -13.47 0.29 5.27
CA LEU A 223 -14.22 1.17 4.38
C LEU A 223 -14.31 2.60 4.91
N ARG A 224 -14.48 2.78 6.24
CA ARG A 224 -14.47 4.10 6.86
C ARG A 224 -13.10 4.78 6.77
N ARG A 225 -12.01 4.03 6.95
CA ARG A 225 -10.64 4.53 6.79
C ARG A 225 -10.36 4.93 5.35
N ALA A 226 -10.69 4.08 4.38
CA ALA A 226 -10.56 4.41 2.95
C ALA A 226 -11.31 5.70 2.60
N ARG A 227 -12.57 5.83 3.02
CA ARG A 227 -13.34 7.07 2.82
C ARG A 227 -12.74 8.30 3.51
N ALA A 228 -12.01 8.13 4.60
CA ALA A 228 -11.35 9.23 5.30
C ALA A 228 -10.04 9.66 4.61
N TYR A 229 -9.35 8.75 3.93
CA TYR A 229 -8.24 9.07 3.01
C TYR A 229 -8.74 9.77 1.76
N ASP A 230 -9.77 9.21 1.11
CA ASP A 230 -10.29 9.72 -0.16
C ASP A 230 -11.05 11.06 -0.01
N ARG A 231 -11.25 11.54 1.22
CA ARG A 231 -11.94 12.81 1.48
C ARG A 231 -11.01 13.95 1.15
N SER A 232 -11.45 14.84 0.28
CA SER A 232 -10.75 16.09 -0.03
C SER A 232 -10.42 16.87 1.26
N PHE A 233 -9.14 17.17 1.44
CA PHE A 233 -8.60 17.90 2.57
C PHE A 233 -9.14 19.34 2.63
N LEU A 234 -9.06 20.06 1.50
CA LEU A 234 -9.77 21.31 1.27
C LEU A 234 -10.88 21.12 0.26
N SER A 235 -12.03 21.74 0.52
CA SER A 235 -13.15 21.75 -0.42
C SER A 235 -12.84 22.63 -1.63
N GLU A 236 -13.49 22.34 -2.77
CA GLU A 236 -13.37 23.18 -3.98
C GLU A 236 -13.67 24.66 -3.71
N ARG A 237 -14.56 24.94 -2.75
CA ARG A 237 -14.94 26.30 -2.36
C ARG A 237 -13.82 27.00 -1.59
N GLU A 238 -13.17 26.28 -0.66
CA GLU A 238 -12.03 26.80 0.08
C GLU A 238 -10.87 27.09 -0.89
N ILE A 239 -10.55 26.15 -1.78
CA ILE A 239 -9.49 26.32 -2.78
C ILE A 239 -9.79 27.50 -3.72
N ALA A 240 -11.03 27.62 -4.20
CA ALA A 240 -11.45 28.75 -5.04
C ALA A 240 -11.23 30.10 -4.34
N LYS A 241 -11.59 30.18 -3.05
CA LYS A 241 -11.41 31.39 -2.23
C LYS A 241 -9.92 31.72 -2.02
N LEU A 242 -9.10 30.72 -1.72
CA LEU A 242 -7.67 30.87 -1.45
C LEU A 242 -6.88 31.30 -2.70
N LEU A 243 -7.25 30.77 -3.87
CA LEU A 243 -6.53 31.03 -5.12
C LEU A 243 -7.10 32.21 -5.92
N GLY A 244 -8.22 32.78 -5.49
CA GLY A 244 -8.89 33.88 -6.21
C GLY A 244 -9.46 33.45 -7.57
N ILE A 245 -9.86 32.17 -7.70
CA ILE A 245 -10.40 31.61 -8.95
C ILE A 245 -11.83 31.08 -8.76
N SER A 246 -12.56 30.87 -9.85
CA SER A 246 -13.90 30.29 -9.78
C SER A 246 -13.88 28.80 -9.40
N ARG A 247 -14.95 28.31 -8.76
CA ARG A 247 -15.11 26.85 -8.49
C ARG A 247 -15.07 26.01 -9.77
N LYS A 248 -15.52 26.57 -10.91
CA LYS A 248 -15.44 25.89 -12.22
C LYS A 248 -13.99 25.72 -12.65
N ALA A 249 -13.16 26.74 -12.46
CA ALA A 249 -11.72 26.65 -12.74
C ALA A 249 -11.04 25.60 -11.86
N VAL A 250 -11.36 25.56 -10.55
CA VAL A 250 -10.87 24.51 -9.64
C VAL A 250 -11.21 23.11 -10.16
N ARG A 251 -12.46 22.87 -10.57
CA ARG A 251 -12.89 21.58 -11.14
C ARG A 251 -12.15 21.21 -12.42
N ASN A 252 -11.92 22.18 -13.30
CA ASN A 252 -11.18 21.93 -14.54
C ASN A 252 -9.74 21.51 -14.24
N HIS A 253 -9.06 22.21 -13.33
CA HIS A 253 -7.72 21.84 -12.89
C HIS A 253 -7.70 20.46 -12.21
N LEU A 254 -8.65 20.16 -11.32
CA LEU A 254 -8.76 18.83 -10.70
C LEU A 254 -8.98 17.72 -11.74
N SER A 255 -9.86 17.96 -12.72
CA SER A 255 -10.15 16.99 -13.79
C SER A 255 -8.91 16.74 -14.65
N GLN A 256 -8.25 17.81 -15.08
CA GLN A 256 -7.03 17.73 -15.89
C GLN A 256 -5.91 17.02 -15.12
N GLY A 257 -5.64 17.45 -13.89
CA GLY A 257 -4.59 16.88 -13.07
C GLY A 257 -4.83 15.40 -12.73
N LYS A 258 -6.07 15.02 -12.41
CA LYS A 258 -6.42 13.60 -12.21
C LYS A 258 -6.26 12.78 -13.47
N HIS A 259 -6.59 13.33 -14.65
CA HIS A 259 -6.42 12.64 -15.92
C HIS A 259 -4.94 12.42 -16.25
N GLU A 260 -4.10 13.42 -16.01
CA GLU A 260 -2.66 13.34 -16.22
C GLU A 260 -2.01 12.34 -15.23
N LEU A 261 -2.40 12.36 -13.95
CA LEU A 261 -1.95 11.36 -12.96
C LEU A 261 -2.42 9.93 -13.30
N ARG A 262 -3.64 9.77 -13.84
CA ARG A 262 -4.13 8.46 -14.32
C ARG A 262 -3.29 7.90 -15.46
N LYS A 263 -2.80 8.76 -16.35
CA LYS A 263 -1.91 8.35 -17.46
C LYS A 263 -0.53 7.91 -16.94
N ALA A 264 -0.04 8.55 -15.89
CA ALA A 264 1.24 8.21 -15.26
C ALA A 264 1.18 6.91 -14.44
N GLY A 265 0.01 6.53 -13.90
CA GLY A 265 -0.21 5.24 -13.26
C GLY A 265 -1.38 5.25 -12.27
N LYS A 266 -2.18 4.18 -12.24
CA LYS A 266 -3.37 4.09 -11.35
C LYS A 266 -3.01 4.17 -9.85
N GLU A 267 -1.81 3.75 -9.47
CA GLU A 267 -1.36 3.76 -8.08
C GLU A 267 -1.17 5.19 -7.53
N LEU A 268 -0.83 6.16 -8.37
CA LEU A 268 -0.62 7.56 -7.97
C LEU A 268 -1.89 8.25 -7.47
N LEU A 269 -3.07 7.77 -7.88
CA LEU A 269 -4.36 8.23 -7.38
C LEU A 269 -4.71 7.68 -5.99
N HIS A 270 -4.13 6.55 -5.58
CA HIS A 270 -4.28 6.11 -4.19
C HIS A 270 -3.47 6.99 -3.22
N TYR A 271 -2.56 7.79 -3.78
CA TYR A 271 -1.76 8.77 -3.07
C TYR A 271 -2.22 10.22 -3.26
N ALA A 272 -3.25 10.47 -4.08
CA ALA A 272 -3.85 11.78 -4.38
C ALA A 272 -5.36 11.77 -4.17
#